data_AF-A0A377UR67-F1
#
_entry.id   AF-A0A377UR67-F1
#
_cell.length_a   1.000
_cell.length_b   1.000
_cell.length_c   1.000
_cell.angle_alpha   90.00
_cell.angle_beta   90.00
_cell.angle_gamma   90.00
#
_symmetry.space_group_name_H-M   'P 1'
#
loop_
_entity.id
_entity.type
_entity.pdbx_description
1 polymer ?
#
loop_
_entity_poly.entity_id
_entity_poly.type
_entity_poly.pdbx_seq_one_letter_code
_entity_poly.pdbx_strand_id
1 'polypeptide(L)'
;MQNPEAAAEELERAVKKLGMKGALINGYTNVKDSEHGLYLDDESMLVFWDKVNELNVPVYLHPREPLEGPARGIYTGYESLIGSAWGFAQETAVHAIRLMMSGLFDRYPNLNLVLGHLGEGLVHMLPRTQHRLYRQRFGCGLGKAEKPFNALPAE
;
A
#
# COMPACT_ATOMS: atom_id res chain seq x y z
N MET A 1 -7.23 -8.48 -7.15
CA MET A 1 -6.20 -7.84 -8.01
C MET A 1 -5.37 -8.87 -8.80
N GLN A 2 -5.84 -10.10 -8.95
CA GLN A 2 -5.12 -11.18 -9.65
C GLN A 2 -5.00 -10.90 -11.15
N ASN A 3 -5.94 -10.12 -11.68
CA ASN A 3 -5.95 -9.56 -13.02
C ASN A 3 -6.19 -8.04 -12.88
N PRO A 4 -5.15 -7.20 -13.01
CA PRO A 4 -5.25 -5.75 -12.84
C PRO A 4 -6.21 -5.07 -13.83
N GLU A 5 -6.27 -5.53 -15.07
CA GLU A 5 -7.15 -5.00 -16.11
C GLU A 5 -8.63 -5.23 -15.74
N ALA A 6 -8.98 -6.47 -15.38
CA ALA A 6 -10.33 -6.80 -14.92
C ALA A 6 -10.71 -6.06 -13.63
N ALA A 7 -9.74 -5.83 -12.74
CA ALA A 7 -9.97 -5.03 -11.53
C ALA A 7 -10.27 -3.56 -11.85
N ALA A 8 -9.61 -2.98 -12.85
CA ALA A 8 -9.89 -1.64 -13.35
C ALA A 8 -11.29 -1.54 -13.96
N GLU A 9 -11.67 -2.49 -14.82
CA GLU A 9 -13.00 -2.55 -15.42
C GLU A 9 -14.10 -2.68 -14.35
N GLU A 10 -13.87 -3.52 -13.33
CA GLU A 10 -14.81 -3.70 -12.23
C GLU A 10 -14.93 -2.46 -11.35
N LEU A 11 -13.82 -1.75 -11.09
CA LEU A 11 -13.86 -0.47 -10.38
C LEU A 11 -14.71 0.56 -11.15
N GLU A 12 -14.52 0.65 -12.46
CA GLU A 12 -15.33 1.53 -13.30
C GLU A 12 -16.82 1.19 -13.23
N ARG A 13 -17.16 -0.10 -13.32
CA ARG A 13 -18.53 -0.58 -13.17
C ARG A 13 -19.12 -0.19 -11.82
N ALA A 14 -18.38 -0.44 -10.73
CA ALA A 14 -18.80 -0.15 -9.37
C ALA A 14 -19.05 1.36 -9.15
N VAL A 15 -18.15 2.21 -9.64
CA VAL A 15 -18.28 3.67 -9.49
C VAL A 15 -19.35 4.23 -10.42
N LYS A 16 -19.25 3.99 -11.73
CA LYS A 16 -20.11 4.64 -12.73
C LYS A 16 -21.53 4.07 -12.76
N LYS A 17 -21.71 2.76 -12.51
CA LYS A 17 -23.03 2.11 -12.63
C LYS A 17 -23.69 1.84 -11.28
N LEU A 18 -22.92 1.57 -10.23
CA LEU A 18 -23.47 1.24 -8.90
C LEU A 18 -23.37 2.40 -7.89
N GLY A 19 -22.72 3.50 -8.24
CA GLY A 19 -22.60 4.69 -7.38
C GLY A 19 -21.66 4.51 -6.19
N MET A 20 -20.80 3.48 -6.19
CA MET A 20 -19.75 3.31 -5.19
C MET A 20 -18.76 4.47 -5.21
N LYS A 21 -18.09 4.69 -4.07
CA LYS A 21 -17.25 5.88 -3.83
C LYS A 21 -15.75 5.60 -3.85
N GLY A 22 -15.33 4.42 -4.27
CA GLY A 22 -13.93 4.01 -4.27
C GLY A 22 -13.78 2.50 -4.20
N ALA A 23 -12.55 2.07 -3.90
CA ALA A 23 -12.20 0.68 -3.69
C ALA A 23 -11.75 0.43 -2.25
N LEU A 24 -11.95 -0.80 -1.77
CA LEU A 24 -11.27 -1.32 -0.58
C LEU A 24 -10.52 -2.58 -0.98
N ILE A 25 -9.23 -2.63 -0.69
CA ILE A 25 -8.35 -3.75 -1.02
C ILE A 25 -7.66 -4.23 0.25
N ASN A 26 -7.71 -5.53 0.51
CA ASN A 26 -6.99 -6.14 1.63
C ASN A 26 -5.54 -6.44 1.24
N GLY A 27 -4.61 -5.56 1.59
CA GLY A 27 -3.15 -5.70 1.38
C GLY A 27 -2.71 -6.22 0.00
N TYR A 28 -1.69 -7.07 -0.02
CA TYR A 28 -1.20 -7.76 -1.22
C TYR A 28 -2.21 -8.78 -1.75
N THR A 29 -2.04 -9.19 -3.01
CA THR A 29 -2.78 -10.31 -3.60
C THR A 29 -1.90 -11.54 -3.70
N ASN A 30 -2.37 -12.70 -3.22
CA ASN A 30 -1.65 -13.95 -3.39
C ASN A 30 -1.56 -14.31 -4.88
N VAL A 31 -0.37 -14.70 -5.32
CA VAL A 31 -0.09 -15.19 -6.66
C VAL A 31 0.58 -16.55 -6.53
N LYS A 32 0.18 -17.54 -7.33
CA LYS A 32 0.64 -18.95 -7.24
C LYS A 32 0.22 -19.68 -5.95
N ASP A 33 0.60 -19.20 -4.77
CA ASP A 33 0.37 -19.82 -3.46
C ASP A 33 0.26 -18.76 -2.32
N SER A 34 0.27 -19.23 -1.07
CA SER A 34 0.13 -18.38 0.12
C SER A 34 1.38 -17.56 0.47
N GLU A 35 2.57 -17.99 0.02
CA GLU A 35 3.87 -17.36 0.33
C GLU A 35 4.29 -16.32 -0.71
N HIS A 36 3.61 -16.27 -1.85
CA HIS A 36 3.92 -15.33 -2.93
C HIS A 36 2.83 -14.24 -3.02
N GLY A 37 3.22 -13.00 -2.74
CA GLY A 37 2.34 -11.82 -2.78
C GLY A 37 2.72 -10.83 -3.87
N LEU A 38 1.73 -10.35 -4.60
CA LEU A 38 1.83 -9.22 -5.52
C LEU A 38 1.30 -7.96 -4.81
N TYR A 39 2.19 -7.00 -4.61
CA TYR A 39 1.87 -5.73 -3.95
C TYR A 39 1.39 -4.70 -4.97
N LEU A 40 0.64 -3.72 -4.47
CA LEU A 40 0.01 -2.70 -5.33
C LEU A 40 1.00 -1.70 -5.94
N ASP A 41 2.27 -1.70 -5.52
CA ASP A 41 3.31 -0.88 -6.12
C ASP A 41 4.00 -1.53 -7.33
N ASP A 42 3.66 -2.78 -7.65
CA ASP A 42 4.17 -3.47 -8.84
C ASP A 42 3.72 -2.78 -10.14
N GLU A 43 4.57 -2.80 -11.18
CA GLU A 43 4.27 -2.13 -12.45
C GLU A 43 3.03 -2.69 -13.15
N SER A 44 2.72 -3.98 -12.96
CA SER A 44 1.49 -4.59 -13.49
C SER A 44 0.21 -3.96 -12.90
N MET A 45 0.30 -3.28 -11.75
CA MET A 45 -0.84 -2.62 -11.10
C MET A 45 -1.11 -1.23 -11.66
N LEU A 46 -0.25 -0.69 -12.53
CA LEU A 46 -0.40 0.67 -13.06
C LEU A 46 -1.74 0.86 -13.79
N VAL A 47 -2.23 -0.15 -14.52
CA VAL A 47 -3.53 -0.07 -15.21
C VAL A 47 -4.70 0.14 -14.25
N PHE A 48 -4.61 -0.42 -13.04
CA PHE A 48 -5.60 -0.18 -12.00
C PHE A 48 -5.49 1.24 -11.45
N TRP A 49 -4.27 1.72 -11.18
CA TRP A 49 -4.04 3.08 -10.68
C TRP A 49 -4.42 4.15 -11.71
N ASP A 50 -4.19 3.91 -13.00
CA ASP A 50 -4.68 4.75 -14.10
C ASP A 50 -6.20 4.93 -14.00
N LYS A 51 -6.93 3.84 -13.76
CA LYS A 51 -8.38 3.88 -13.61
C LYS A 51 -8.84 4.57 -12.33
N VAL A 52 -8.17 4.33 -11.20
CA VAL A 52 -8.45 5.04 -9.95
C VAL A 52 -8.28 6.55 -10.14
N ASN A 53 -7.20 6.97 -10.81
CA ASN A 53 -6.92 8.37 -11.12
C ASN A 53 -7.95 8.96 -12.10
N GLU A 54 -8.35 8.24 -13.16
CA GLU A 54 -9.42 8.66 -14.08
C GLU A 54 -10.74 8.91 -13.34
N LEU A 55 -11.12 7.98 -12.46
CA LEU A 55 -12.37 8.06 -11.71
C LEU A 55 -12.30 9.07 -10.54
N ASN A 56 -11.09 9.47 -10.14
CA ASN A 56 -10.81 10.36 -9.01
C ASN A 56 -11.53 9.91 -7.73
N VAL A 57 -11.37 8.63 -7.38
CA VAL A 57 -11.95 8.02 -6.19
C VAL A 57 -10.85 7.51 -5.24
N PRO A 58 -11.09 7.50 -3.92
CA PRO A 58 -10.14 6.95 -2.96
C PRO A 58 -10.01 5.42 -3.06
N VAL A 59 -8.84 4.93 -2.64
CA VAL A 59 -8.60 3.52 -2.36
C VAL A 59 -8.31 3.35 -0.88
N TYR A 60 -9.12 2.54 -0.20
CA TYR A 60 -8.85 2.11 1.17
C TYR A 60 -7.96 0.88 1.14
N LEU A 61 -6.74 1.00 1.68
CA LEU A 61 -5.85 -0.14 1.87
C LEU A 61 -6.12 -0.74 3.25
N HIS A 62 -6.91 -1.81 3.27
CA HIS A 62 -7.29 -2.49 4.49
C HIS A 62 -6.25 -3.58 4.83
N PRO A 63 -6.01 -3.85 6.13
CA PRO A 63 -5.09 -4.89 6.51
C PRO A 63 -5.52 -6.30 6.13
N ARG A 64 -4.51 -7.15 6.10
CA ARG A 64 -4.59 -8.61 6.17
C ARG A 64 -3.39 -9.11 6.96
N GLU A 65 -3.33 -10.40 7.24
CA GLU A 65 -2.15 -10.97 7.88
C GLU A 65 -0.89 -10.77 7.01
N PRO A 66 0.31 -10.64 7.62
CA PRO A 66 1.57 -10.56 6.89
C PRO A 66 1.76 -11.69 5.89
N LEU A 67 2.46 -11.50 4.77
CA LEU A 67 2.68 -12.59 3.81
C LEU A 67 3.28 -13.85 4.48
N GLU A 68 2.82 -15.04 4.09
CA GLU A 68 3.43 -16.29 4.55
C GLU A 68 4.87 -16.44 4.01
N GLY A 69 5.62 -17.38 4.58
CA GLY A 69 7.01 -17.65 4.20
C GLY A 69 8.02 -17.24 5.28
N PRO A 70 9.33 -17.31 4.97
CA PRO A 70 10.38 -17.27 5.99
C PRO A 70 10.39 -16.01 6.87
N ALA A 71 10.01 -14.85 6.31
CA ALA A 71 9.97 -13.58 7.05
C ALA A 71 8.90 -13.57 8.16
N ARG A 72 7.82 -14.34 8.02
CA ARG A 72 6.77 -14.49 9.05
C ARG A 72 7.28 -15.28 10.27
N GLY A 73 8.44 -15.93 10.15
CA GLY A 73 9.06 -16.70 11.23
C GLY A 73 9.38 -15.90 12.49
N ILE A 74 9.41 -14.56 12.42
CA ILE A 74 9.53 -13.68 13.60
C ILE A 74 8.39 -13.84 14.61
N TYR A 75 7.26 -14.43 14.20
CA TYR A 75 6.09 -14.67 15.04
C TYR A 75 5.99 -16.11 15.57
N THR A 76 6.96 -16.98 15.26
CA THR A 76 6.96 -18.38 15.71
C THR A 76 6.90 -18.45 17.24
N GLY A 77 5.88 -19.15 17.78
CA GLY A 77 5.62 -19.23 19.23
C GLY A 77 4.79 -18.07 19.80
N TYR A 78 4.40 -17.10 18.96
CA TYR A 78 3.57 -15.94 19.30
C TYR A 78 2.52 -15.67 18.21
N GLU A 79 1.85 -16.71 17.72
CA GLU A 79 0.97 -16.65 16.54
C GLU A 79 -0.18 -15.65 16.70
N SER A 80 -0.59 -15.32 17.93
CA SER A 80 -1.57 -14.27 18.22
C SER A 80 -1.16 -12.88 17.71
N LEU A 81 0.14 -12.65 17.45
CA LEU A 81 0.65 -11.41 16.89
C LEU A 81 0.41 -11.29 15.37
N ILE A 82 0.11 -12.37 14.64
CA ILE A 82 -0.07 -12.35 13.17
C ILE A 82 -1.30 -11.50 12.78
N GLY A 83 -2.30 -11.43 13.65
CA GLY A 83 -3.56 -10.72 13.43
C GLY A 83 -3.52 -9.22 13.78
N SER A 84 -4.71 -8.68 14.09
CA SER A 84 -4.92 -7.26 14.40
C SER A 84 -4.18 -6.76 15.64
N ALA A 85 -3.74 -7.65 16.53
CA ALA A 85 -2.93 -7.29 17.68
C ALA A 85 -1.60 -6.63 17.28
N TRP A 86 -1.03 -7.00 16.11
CA TRP A 86 0.25 -6.44 15.66
C TRP A 86 0.47 -6.54 14.14
N GLY A 87 0.47 -7.76 13.59
CA GLY A 87 0.94 -8.08 12.24
C GLY A 87 0.20 -7.36 11.13
N PHE A 88 -1.12 -7.17 11.27
CA PHE A 88 -1.95 -6.40 10.33
C PHE A 88 -1.39 -5.00 10.06
N ALA A 89 -1.08 -4.26 11.13
CA ALA A 89 -0.58 -2.90 11.01
C ALA A 89 0.81 -2.89 10.36
N GLN A 90 1.68 -3.84 10.71
CA GLN A 90 3.04 -3.92 10.15
C GLN A 90 3.03 -4.19 8.64
N GLU A 91 2.24 -5.17 8.19
CA GLU A 91 2.09 -5.50 6.78
C GLU A 91 1.57 -4.30 5.98
N THR A 92 0.49 -3.67 6.47
CA THR A 92 -0.18 -2.55 5.81
C THR A 92 0.69 -1.30 5.79
N ALA A 93 1.41 -1.00 6.88
CA ALA A 93 2.33 0.13 6.97
C ALA A 93 3.49 -0.01 5.98
N VAL A 94 4.08 -1.21 5.87
CA VAL A 94 5.13 -1.49 4.87
C VAL A 94 4.58 -1.33 3.46
N HIS A 95 3.39 -1.85 3.18
CA HIS A 95 2.73 -1.70 1.87
C HIS A 95 2.49 -0.22 1.52
N ALA A 96 1.97 0.57 2.45
CA ALA A 96 1.80 2.01 2.24
C ALA A 96 3.14 2.72 1.96
N ILE A 97 4.20 2.42 2.72
CA ILE A 97 5.53 2.98 2.45
C ILE A 97 6.05 2.57 1.07
N ARG A 98 5.85 1.32 0.64
CA ARG A 98 6.23 0.87 -0.72
C ARG A 98 5.53 1.68 -1.80
N LEU A 99 4.23 1.96 -1.66
CA LEU A 99 3.48 2.83 -2.58
C LEU A 99 4.04 4.25 -2.61
N MET A 100 4.45 4.78 -1.46
CA MET A 100 5.11 6.09 -1.39
C MET A 100 6.46 6.06 -2.10
N MET A 101 7.25 5.01 -1.91
CA MET A 101 8.58 4.83 -2.52
C MET A 101 8.54 4.56 -4.02
N SER A 102 7.47 3.96 -4.54
CA SER A 102 7.40 3.55 -5.95
C SER A 102 7.28 4.71 -6.94
N GLY A 103 7.04 5.93 -6.45
CA GLY A 103 6.75 7.11 -7.27
C GLY A 103 5.29 7.18 -7.74
N LEU A 104 4.40 6.33 -7.19
CA LEU A 104 2.98 6.32 -7.56
C LEU A 104 2.32 7.68 -7.37
N PHE A 105 2.57 8.34 -6.23
CA PHE A 105 1.98 9.65 -5.91
C PHE A 105 2.68 10.81 -6.64
N ASP A 106 3.90 10.60 -7.15
CA ASP A 106 4.53 11.58 -8.05
C ASP A 106 3.89 11.51 -9.44
N ARG A 107 3.58 10.29 -9.91
CA ARG A 107 2.88 10.06 -11.18
C ARG A 107 1.43 10.56 -11.14
N TYR A 108 0.71 10.30 -10.05
CA TYR A 108 -0.69 10.70 -9.88
C TYR A 108 -0.87 11.54 -8.60
N PRO A 109 -0.62 12.86 -8.67
CA PRO A 109 -0.57 13.72 -7.48
C PRO A 109 -1.93 13.89 -6.77
N ASN A 110 -3.04 13.52 -7.43
CA ASN A 110 -4.38 13.62 -6.86
C ASN A 110 -4.90 12.28 -6.32
N LEU A 111 -4.13 11.20 -6.38
CA LEU A 111 -4.54 9.91 -5.79
C LEU A 111 -4.74 10.06 -4.29
N ASN A 112 -5.85 9.48 -3.80
CA ASN A 112 -6.17 9.45 -2.38
C ASN A 112 -6.13 8.00 -1.87
N LEU A 113 -5.17 7.72 -0.99
CA LEU A 113 -5.05 6.46 -0.28
C LEU A 113 -5.54 6.65 1.16
N VAL A 114 -6.46 5.80 1.59
CA VAL A 114 -6.99 5.79 2.96
C VAL A 114 -6.40 4.63 3.74
N LEU A 115 -5.88 4.91 4.93
CA LEU A 115 -5.39 3.93 5.88
C LEU A 115 -6.28 3.93 7.13
N GLY A 116 -6.60 2.72 7.60
CA GLY A 116 -7.34 2.50 8.84
C GLY A 116 -6.49 2.67 10.09
N HIS A 117 -7.05 2.28 11.23
CA HIS A 117 -6.31 2.05 12.48
C HIS A 117 -5.33 3.18 12.86
N LEU A 118 -5.76 4.43 12.68
CA LEU A 118 -4.94 5.65 12.89
C LEU A 118 -3.64 5.67 12.07
N GLY A 119 -3.75 5.30 10.79
CA GLY A 119 -2.64 5.30 9.84
C GLY A 119 -1.68 4.14 10.05
N GLU A 120 -2.13 3.01 10.61
CA GLU A 120 -1.32 1.79 10.81
C GLU A 120 -0.02 2.06 11.58
N GLY A 121 -0.04 3.02 12.51
CA GLY A 121 1.13 3.46 13.28
C GLY A 121 2.09 4.40 12.53
N LEU A 122 1.90 4.63 11.23
CA LEU A 122 2.74 5.52 10.43
C LEU A 122 2.69 6.97 10.91
N VAL A 123 1.55 7.43 11.45
CA VAL A 123 1.43 8.80 11.99
C VAL A 123 2.54 9.10 13.01
N HIS A 124 2.96 8.11 13.79
CA HIS A 124 4.06 8.25 14.75
C HIS A 124 5.44 7.97 14.13
N MET A 125 5.53 6.95 13.26
CA MET A 125 6.81 6.44 12.78
C MET A 125 7.38 7.18 11.56
N LEU A 126 6.52 7.85 10.77
CA LEU A 126 6.89 8.42 9.48
C LEU A 126 8.03 9.45 9.55
N PRO A 127 8.12 10.36 10.54
CA PRO A 127 9.26 11.28 10.66
C PRO A 127 10.61 10.55 10.79
N ARG A 128 10.64 9.48 11.59
CA ARG A 128 11.84 8.64 11.75
C ARG A 128 12.14 7.87 10.47
N THR A 129 11.14 7.24 9.87
CA THR A 129 11.26 6.47 8.62
C THR A 129 11.86 7.34 7.53
N GLN A 130 11.26 8.51 7.28
CA GLN A 130 11.75 9.52 6.35
C GLN A 130 13.21 9.85 6.64
N HIS A 131 13.53 10.31 7.85
CA HIS A 131 14.91 10.69 8.19
C HIS A 131 15.94 9.56 7.97
N ARG A 132 15.57 8.30 8.25
CA ARG A 132 16.49 7.15 8.12
C ARG A 132 16.66 6.67 6.69
N LEU A 133 15.63 6.75 5.84
CA LEU A 133 15.75 6.38 4.43
C LEU A 133 16.82 7.23 3.72
N TYR A 134 16.83 8.54 3.94
CA TYR A 134 17.82 9.43 3.30
C TYR A 134 19.21 9.40 3.93
N ARG A 135 19.39 8.83 5.13
CA ARG A 135 20.68 8.90 5.86
C ARG A 135 21.37 7.57 6.13
N GLN A 136 20.64 6.46 6.20
CA GLN A 136 21.22 5.17 6.59
C GLN A 136 21.74 4.36 5.40
N ARG A 137 21.07 4.45 4.26
CA ARG A 137 21.42 3.72 3.03
C ARG A 137 21.12 4.58 1.79
N PHE A 138 21.58 5.83 1.79
CA PHE A 138 21.33 6.78 0.69
C PHE A 138 21.69 6.15 -0.67
N GLY A 139 20.76 6.18 -1.62
CA GLY A 139 20.91 5.58 -2.96
C GLY A 139 20.64 4.08 -3.07
N CYS A 140 20.36 3.37 -1.99
CA CYS A 140 20.03 1.94 -2.01
C CYS A 140 18.53 1.73 -1.80
N GLY A 141 17.83 1.24 -2.82
CA GLY A 141 16.43 0.81 -2.68
C GLY A 141 15.44 1.91 -2.32
N LEU A 142 15.72 3.17 -2.65
CA LEU A 142 14.83 4.31 -2.39
C LEU A 142 13.61 4.39 -3.32
N GLY A 143 13.44 3.40 -4.20
CA GLY A 143 12.39 3.39 -5.20
C GLY A 143 12.58 4.49 -6.25
N LYS A 144 11.46 4.98 -6.80
CA LYS A 144 11.43 6.00 -7.87
C LYS A 144 10.82 7.33 -7.39
N ALA A 145 10.46 7.43 -6.11
CA ALA A 145 9.84 8.62 -5.55
C ALA A 145 10.81 9.80 -5.52
N GLU A 146 10.34 10.95 -6.01
CA GLU A 146 11.08 12.20 -6.04
C GLU A 146 10.78 13.05 -4.80
N LYS A 147 9.54 12.97 -4.28
CA LYS A 147 9.09 13.77 -3.14
C LYS A 147 9.33 13.08 -1.80
N PRO A 148 9.63 13.86 -0.74
CA PRO A 148 9.71 13.35 0.62
C PRO A 148 8.34 12.90 1.14
N PHE A 149 8.30 11.88 2.00
CA PHE A 149 7.03 11.35 2.56
C PHE A 149 6.32 12.36 3.47
N ASN A 150 7.10 13.16 4.19
CA ASN A 150 6.62 14.27 5.00
C ASN A 150 6.92 15.58 4.25
N ALA A 151 6.24 15.83 3.14
CA ALA A 151 5.97 17.22 2.77
C ALA A 151 4.84 17.68 3.69
N LEU A 152 5.18 18.22 4.86
CA LEU A 152 4.24 19.14 5.51
C LEU A 152 3.91 20.20 4.45
N PRO A 153 2.63 20.57 4.24
CA PRO A 153 2.33 21.71 3.39
C PRO A 153 3.19 22.87 3.89
N ALA A 154 3.92 23.51 2.97
CA ALA A 154 4.58 24.75 3.29
C ALA A 154 3.49 25.69 3.83
N GLU A 155 3.64 26.10 5.10
CA GLU A 155 2.80 27.14 5.70
C GLU A 155 2.90 28.45 4.90
#